data_AF-A0A7X1NL67-F1
#
_entry.id   AF-A0A7X1NL67-F1
#
_cell.length_a   1.000
_cell.length_b   1.000
_cell.length_c   1.000
_cell.angle_alpha   90.00
_cell.angle_beta   90.00
_cell.angle_gamma   90.00
#
_symmetry.space_group_name_H-M   'P 1'
#
loop_
_entity.id
_entity.type
_entity.pdbx_description
1 polymer ?
#
loop_
_entity_poly.entity_id
_entity_poly.type
_entity_poly.pdbx_seq_one_letter_code
_entity_poly.pdbx_strand_id
1 'polypeptide(L)' 'MDAPDTALRGQNTTAGGRLYMAFELGDKSWKLSLGDGQRAPSRCTVAAGDTTAVLIAIANARARCHLGADA' A
#
# COMPACT_ATOMS: atom_id res chain seq x y z
N MET A 1 -3.52 33.81 -23.78
CA MET A 1 -2.52 32.86 -23.25
C MET A 1 -3.33 31.84 -22.47
N ASP A 2 -3.73 30.77 -23.16
CA ASP A 2 -4.51 29.69 -22.56
C ASP A 2 -3.60 28.87 -21.65
N ALA A 3 -3.94 28.82 -20.36
CA ALA A 3 -3.31 27.89 -19.43
C ALA A 3 -3.72 26.46 -19.85
N PRO A 4 -2.81 25.47 -19.79
CA PRO A 4 -3.20 24.10 -20.06
C PRO A 4 -4.13 23.69 -18.94
N ASP A 5 -5.39 23.44 -19.31
CA ASP A 5 -6.36 22.73 -18.49
C ASP A 5 -5.67 21.45 -18.01
N THR A 6 -5.26 21.47 -16.74
CA THR A 6 -4.59 20.34 -16.10
C THR A 6 -5.68 19.32 -15.83
N ALA A 7 -5.99 18.60 -16.90
CA ALA A 7 -6.99 17.57 -17.00
C ALA A 7 -6.98 16.68 -15.74
N LEU A 8 -8.16 16.60 -15.12
CA LEU A 8 -8.64 15.38 -14.45
C LEU A 8 -7.71 14.79 -13.38
N ARG A 9 -7.13 15.60 -12.49
CA ARG A 9 -6.52 15.10 -11.24
C ARG A 9 -7.52 14.63 -10.19
N GLY A 10 -8.83 14.72 -10.45
CA GLY A 10 -9.88 14.51 -9.45
C GLY A 10 -10.98 13.52 -9.80
N GLN A 11 -10.98 12.88 -10.97
CA GLN A 11 -12.12 12.07 -11.44
C GLN A 11 -11.81 10.61 -11.74
N ASN A 12 -10.95 9.98 -10.94
CA ASN A 12 -10.90 8.51 -10.93
C ASN A 12 -10.63 7.92 -9.53
N THR A 13 -10.99 8.65 -8.47
CA THR A 13 -10.68 8.25 -7.09
C THR A 13 -11.77 7.40 -6.45
N THR A 14 -12.46 6.59 -7.25
CA THR A 14 -13.06 5.34 -6.75
C THR A 14 -12.05 4.19 -6.93
N ALA A 15 -10.76 4.44 -6.67
CA ALA A 15 -9.78 3.39 -6.44
C ALA A 15 -10.11 2.75 -5.10
N GLY A 16 -11.12 1.89 -5.11
CA GLY A 16 -11.75 1.36 -3.92
C GLY A 16 -10.80 0.51 -3.09
N GLY A 17 -10.97 0.58 -1.76
CA GLY A 17 -10.89 -0.50 -0.76
C GLY A 17 -9.66 -1.42 -0.71
N ARG A 18 -8.72 -1.34 -1.63
CA ARG A 18 -7.72 -2.38 -1.89
C ARG A 18 -6.36 -1.94 -1.38
N LEU A 19 -5.70 -2.87 -0.69
CA LEU A 19 -4.32 -2.73 -0.29
C LEU A 19 -3.44 -3.48 -1.30
N TYR A 20 -2.55 -2.75 -1.96
CA TYR A 20 -1.52 -3.32 -2.82
C TYR A 20 -0.28 -3.64 -2.01
N MET A 21 0.39 -4.73 -2.35
CA MET A 21 1.57 -5.24 -1.65
C MET A 21 2.62 -5.70 -2.64
N ALA A 22 3.89 -5.37 -2.38
CA ALA A 22 5.04 -5.91 -3.08
C ALA A 22 6.02 -6.51 -2.08
N PHE A 23 6.61 -7.66 -2.44
CA PHE A 23 7.56 -8.39 -1.63
C PHE A 23 8.87 -8.53 -2.40
N GLU A 24 9.97 -8.06 -1.81
CA GLU A 24 11.32 -8.45 -2.20
C GLU A 24 11.75 -9.59 -1.26
N LEU A 25 11.77 -10.82 -1.77
CA LEU A 25 12.10 -12.00 -0.97
C LEU A 25 13.61 -12.28 -1.02
N GLY A 26 14.27 -12.13 0.12
CA GLY A 26 15.61 -12.65 0.36
C GLY A 26 15.58 -13.92 1.23
N ASP A 27 16.72 -14.60 1.29
CA ASP A 27 16.90 -15.84 2.05
C ASP A 27 16.65 -15.65 3.56
N LYS A 28 17.12 -14.54 4.13
CA LYS A 28 17.01 -14.26 5.58
C LYS A 28 15.98 -13.20 5.92
N SER A 29 15.60 -12.37 4.96
CA SER A 29 14.71 -11.25 5.18
C SER A 29 13.89 -10.92 3.95
N TRP A 30 12.67 -10.45 4.18
CA TRP A 30 11.76 -9.97 3.15
C TRP A 30 11.52 -8.48 3.35
N LYS A 31 11.53 -7.70 2.27
CA LYS A 31 11.09 -6.30 2.30
C LYS A 31 9.69 -6.21 1.74
N LEU A 32 8.83 -5.51 2.47
CA LEU A 32 7.44 -5.29 2.08
C LEU A 32 7.25 -3.83 1.73
N SER A 33 6.54 -3.57 0.63
CA SER A 33 5.96 -2.26 0.32
C SER A 33 4.44 -2.38 0.27
N LEU A 34 3.73 -1.57 1.04
CA LEU A 34 2.28 -1.64 1.23
C LEU A 34 1.64 -0.27 0.97
N GLY A 35 0.58 -0.20 0.17
CA GLY A 35 -0.12 1.06 -0.10
C GLY A 35 -1.43 0.93 -0.86
N ASP A 36 -2.20 2.02 -0.88
CA ASP A 36 -3.52 2.16 -1.54
C ASP A 36 -3.43 2.79 -2.94
N GLY A 37 -2.22 3.07 -3.42
CA GLY A 37 -1.97 3.76 -4.69
C GLY A 37 -2.22 5.27 -4.67
N GLN A 38 -2.66 5.83 -3.54
CA GLN A 38 -2.92 7.27 -3.38
C GLN A 38 -1.77 7.99 -2.66
N ARG A 39 -1.05 7.28 -1.78
CA ARG A 39 0.03 7.83 -0.94
C ARG A 39 1.33 7.04 -1.11
N ALA A 40 2.44 7.61 -0.64
CA ALA A 40 3.70 6.89 -0.57
C ALA A 40 3.52 5.60 0.27
N PRO A 41 3.94 4.43 -0.26
CA PRO A 41 3.75 3.15 0.41
C PRO A 41 4.62 3.07 1.67
N SER A 42 4.10 2.41 2.71
CA SER A 42 4.92 2.06 3.87
C SER A 42 5.87 0.93 3.52
N ARG A 43 7.09 0.99 4.04
CA ARG A 43 8.12 -0.03 3.84
C ARG A 43 8.58 -0.62 5.16
N CYS A 44 8.71 -1.93 5.23
CA CYS A 44 9.31 -2.62 6.38
C CYS A 44 10.10 -3.84 5.92
N THR A 45 10.99 -4.30 6.79
CA THR A 45 11.76 -5.54 6.60
C THR A 45 11.38 -6.50 7.72
N VAL A 46 11.09 -7.75 7.36
CA VAL A 46 10.77 -8.83 8.31
C VAL A 46 11.74 -10.00 8.10
N ALA A 47 11.87 -10.86 9.10
CA ALA A 47 12.60 -12.12 8.91
C ALA A 47 11.89 -13.00 7.87
N ALA A 48 12.66 -13.71 7.07
CA ALA A 48 12.09 -14.63 6.08
C ALA A 48 11.24 -15.70 6.80
N GLY A 49 10.01 -15.92 6.31
CA GLY A 49 9.07 -16.86 6.91
C GLY A 49 8.30 -16.34 8.13
N ASP A 50 8.56 -15.12 8.62
CA ASP A 50 7.79 -14.53 9.73
C ASP A 50 6.42 -14.03 9.25
N THR A 51 5.48 -14.96 9.14
CA THR A 51 4.11 -14.68 8.69
C THR A 51 3.35 -13.76 9.66
N THR A 52 3.68 -13.81 10.96
CA THR A 52 3.04 -12.96 11.97
C THR A 52 3.42 -11.50 11.75
N ALA A 53 4.71 -11.21 11.53
CA ALA A 53 5.16 -9.86 11.23
C ALA A 53 4.57 -9.32 9.92
N VAL A 54 4.40 -10.18 8.91
CA VAL A 54 3.71 -9.82 7.66
C VAL A 54 2.25 -9.43 7.92
N LEU A 55 1.50 -10.22 8.69
CA LEU A 55 0.10 -9.92 9.02
C LEU A 55 -0.04 -8.61 9.82
N ILE A 56 0.88 -8.35 10.75
CA ILE A 56 0.92 -7.07 11.49
C ILE A 56 1.19 -5.90 10.55
N ALA A 57 2.15 -6.04 9.64
CA ALA A 57 2.46 -5.00 8.66
C ALA A 57 1.25 -4.68 7.77
N ILE A 58 0.50 -5.72 7.35
CA ILE A 58 -0.75 -5.58 6.57
C ILE A 58 -1.82 -4.85 7.37
N ALA A 59 -2.06 -5.24 8.63
CA ALA A 59 -3.05 -4.59 9.49
C ALA A 59 -2.76 -3.10 9.68
N ASN A 60 -1.49 -2.77 9.93
CA ASN A 60 -1.04 -1.38 10.07
C ASN A 60 -1.21 -0.58 8.78
N ALA A 61 -0.89 -1.18 7.62
CA ALA A 61 -1.07 -0.52 6.33
C ALA A 61 -2.55 -0.29 6.00
N ARG A 62 -3.44 -1.26 6.30
CA ARG A 62 -4.90 -1.09 6.14
C ARG A 62 -5.42 0.06 6.99
N ALA A 63 -5.04 0.12 8.27
CA ALA A 63 -5.42 1.21 9.18
C ALA A 63 -4.95 2.58 8.66
N ARG A 64 -3.69 2.67 8.19
CA ARG A 64 -3.12 3.89 7.59
C ARG A 64 -3.84 4.32 6.30
N CYS A 65 -4.27 3.37 5.49
CA CYS A 65 -4.99 3.61 4.25
C CYS A 65 -6.50 3.78 4.45
N HIS A 66 -7.00 3.77 5.69
CA HIS A 66 -8.43 3.81 6.03
C HIS A 66 -9.24 2.73 5.29
N LEU A 67 -8.61 1.60 5.04
CA LEU A 67 -9.26 0.43 4.45
C LEU A 67 -9.91 -0.34 5.59
N GLY A 68 -11.24 -0.46 5.55
CA GLY A 68 -11.96 -1.30 6.50
C GLY A 68 -11.48 -2.75 6.45
N ALA A 69 -11.82 -3.53 7.48
CA ALA A 69 -11.84 -4.97 7.31
C ALA A 69 -12.80 -5.27 6.16
N ASP A 70 -12.34 -6.03 5.16
CA ASP A 70 -13.24 -6.53 4.12
C ASP A 70 -14.41 -7.24 4.81
N ALA A 71 -15.65 -6.83 4.49
CA ALA A 71 -16.88 -7.39 5.04
C ALA A 71 -17.11 -8.84 4.58
#